data_AF-A0A8J4Q4A9-F1
#
_entry.id   AF-A0A8J4Q4A9-F1
#
_cell.length_a   1.000
_cell.length_b   1.000
_cell.length_c   1.000
_cell.angle_alpha   90.00
_cell.angle_beta   90.00
_cell.angle_gamma   90.00
#
_symmetry.space_group_name_H-M   'P 1'
#
loop_
_entity.id
_entity.type
_entity.pdbx_description
1 polymer ?
#
loop_
_entity_poly.entity_id
_entity_poly.type
_entity_poly.pdbx_seq_one_letter_code
_entity_poly.pdbx_strand_id
1 'polypeptide(L)'
;MIKMKRLASNWFLLVLVYYCCVGPDRVIVDALYKCETLDYNVCSASYPNCTPLILKSCCPGGVGLCVDIETYITYTTNEKSATPVACAIDPQTEITYELNTEFPNYVGYDVFPIPNATCESIGCEAKGLACKLIGRTDCDSKSPCCPPQPVCVEDDSITKHLELNGEKFCSLPCPEGHICRYIAETQTCLPLSCKYLNCSQGTECQELVGVGVVSCFKTIDFLDDPALTCETKVCPDTFECQKGVFSNADCVPVNIDLLGTQFNCSLCPVDWRCDTFGWGGLCIEWHPFSNGGGIECDGDACLFQQFCNTTTNRCEFTSCELNNPCPANMECIQYLPTHPRVCATLNVVPYSSIPETLIPFSERFNR
;
A
#
# COMPACT_ATOMS: atom_id res chain seq x y z
N MET A 1 -59.81 -60.64 -62.39
CA MET A 1 -59.21 -59.29 -62.24
C MET A 1 -59.50 -58.65 -60.85
N ILE A 2 -59.58 -59.44 -59.75
CA ILE A 2 -59.92 -58.93 -58.39
C ILE A 2 -58.94 -59.43 -57.29
N LYS A 3 -57.92 -60.25 -57.61
CA LYS A 3 -56.98 -60.78 -56.60
C LYS A 3 -55.67 -60.00 -56.42
N MET A 4 -55.41 -58.97 -57.23
CA MET A 4 -54.14 -58.22 -57.19
C MET A 4 -54.17 -56.93 -56.34
N LYS A 5 -55.32 -56.52 -55.79
CA LYS A 5 -55.43 -55.29 -54.99
C LYS A 5 -55.12 -55.43 -53.50
N ARG A 6 -55.06 -56.66 -52.95
CA ARG A 6 -54.79 -56.86 -51.50
C ARG A 6 -53.32 -57.01 -51.12
N LEU A 7 -52.43 -57.28 -52.07
CA LEU A 7 -50.99 -57.40 -51.80
C LEU A 7 -50.27 -56.03 -51.73
N ALA A 8 -50.75 -55.02 -52.48
CA ALA A 8 -50.16 -53.68 -52.45
C ALA A 8 -50.42 -52.93 -51.12
N SER A 9 -51.53 -53.21 -50.44
CA SER A 9 -51.88 -52.51 -49.20
C SER A 9 -51.06 -52.97 -48.00
N ASN A 10 -50.66 -54.26 -47.94
CA ASN A 10 -49.83 -54.77 -46.85
C ASN A 10 -48.35 -54.44 -47.05
N TRP A 11 -47.89 -54.29 -48.29
CA TRP A 11 -46.52 -53.90 -48.57
C TRP A 11 -46.26 -52.44 -48.18
N PHE A 12 -47.22 -51.55 -48.40
CA PHE A 12 -47.09 -50.15 -47.99
C PHE A 12 -47.03 -49.99 -46.46
N LEU A 13 -47.79 -50.81 -45.73
CA LEU A 13 -47.77 -50.84 -44.26
C LEU A 13 -46.44 -51.41 -43.72
N LEU A 14 -45.89 -52.45 -44.34
CA LEU A 14 -44.58 -53.00 -43.94
C LEU A 14 -43.42 -52.04 -44.25
N VAL A 15 -43.47 -51.32 -45.37
CA VAL A 15 -42.44 -50.32 -45.71
C VAL A 15 -42.52 -49.10 -44.79
N LEU A 16 -43.72 -48.66 -44.39
CA LEU A 16 -43.90 -47.60 -43.39
C LEU A 16 -43.40 -48.01 -41.99
N VAL A 17 -43.67 -49.23 -41.56
CA VAL A 17 -43.16 -49.74 -40.27
C VAL A 17 -41.64 -49.90 -40.31
N TYR A 18 -41.07 -50.36 -41.43
CA TYR A 18 -39.62 -50.47 -41.59
C TYR A 18 -38.93 -49.09 -41.58
N TYR A 19 -39.50 -48.08 -42.24
CA TYR A 19 -38.97 -46.71 -42.20
C TYR A 19 -39.11 -46.02 -40.83
N CYS A 20 -40.14 -46.37 -40.04
CA CYS A 20 -40.27 -45.90 -38.65
C CYS A 20 -39.30 -46.58 -37.68
N CYS A 21 -38.90 -47.84 -37.93
CA CYS A 21 -37.99 -48.58 -37.05
C CYS A 21 -36.51 -48.47 -37.46
N VAL A 22 -36.21 -48.17 -38.72
CA VAL A 22 -34.85 -48.08 -39.28
C VAL A 22 -34.63 -46.69 -39.88
N GLY A 23 -34.98 -45.66 -39.10
CA GLY A 23 -34.57 -44.29 -39.39
C GLY A 23 -33.03 -44.19 -39.35
N PRO A 24 -32.43 -43.38 -40.23
CA PRO A 24 -30.98 -43.19 -40.27
C PRO A 24 -30.52 -42.70 -38.92
N ASP A 25 -29.43 -43.27 -38.41
CA ASP A 25 -28.70 -42.91 -37.20
C ASP A 25 -29.53 -42.11 -36.21
N ARG A 26 -30.01 -42.78 -35.15
CA ARG A 26 -30.34 -42.06 -33.92
C ARG A 26 -29.09 -41.25 -33.59
N VAL A 27 -29.08 -39.98 -33.99
CA VAL A 27 -28.34 -38.95 -33.33
C VAL A 27 -28.89 -39.07 -31.93
N ILE A 28 -28.14 -39.75 -31.06
CA ILE A 28 -28.19 -39.48 -29.65
C ILE A 28 -27.87 -38.01 -29.64
N VAL A 29 -28.91 -37.19 -29.70
CA VAL A 29 -28.83 -35.85 -29.18
C VAL A 29 -28.51 -36.17 -27.74
N ASP A 30 -27.22 -36.14 -27.40
CA ASP A 30 -26.79 -35.86 -26.05
C ASP A 30 -27.53 -34.58 -25.75
N ALA A 31 -28.72 -34.76 -25.21
CA ALA A 31 -29.53 -33.65 -24.79
C ALA A 31 -28.59 -32.92 -23.85
N LEU A 32 -28.28 -31.68 -24.22
CA LEU A 32 -27.35 -30.77 -23.57
C LEU A 32 -27.88 -30.46 -22.15
N TYR A 33 -28.03 -31.48 -21.31
CA TYR A 33 -28.33 -31.40 -19.90
C TYR A 33 -27.00 -31.22 -19.18
N LYS A 34 -26.33 -30.13 -19.55
CA LYS A 34 -25.14 -29.68 -18.88
C LYS A 34 -25.61 -28.76 -17.76
N CYS A 35 -25.47 -29.22 -16.52
CA CYS A 35 -25.73 -28.42 -15.30
C CYS A 35 -25.12 -27.03 -15.42
N GLU A 36 -23.99 -26.94 -16.12
CA GLU A 36 -23.20 -25.75 -16.44
C GLU A 36 -23.99 -24.63 -17.13
N THR A 37 -25.12 -24.94 -17.79
CA THR A 37 -25.95 -23.96 -18.49
C THR A 37 -27.04 -23.35 -17.60
N LEU A 38 -27.21 -23.85 -16.38
CA LEU A 38 -28.25 -23.41 -15.46
C LEU A 38 -27.77 -22.28 -14.58
N ASP A 39 -28.66 -21.32 -14.34
CA ASP A 39 -28.45 -20.31 -13.32
C ASP A 39 -28.32 -20.98 -11.94
N TYR A 40 -27.40 -20.45 -11.12
CA TYR A 40 -27.12 -20.95 -9.78
C TYR A 40 -28.38 -21.13 -8.92
N ASN A 41 -29.33 -20.21 -9.01
CA ASN A 41 -30.54 -20.22 -8.19
C ASN A 41 -31.52 -21.34 -8.58
N VAL A 42 -31.43 -21.86 -9.80
CA VAL A 42 -32.32 -22.91 -10.32
C VAL A 42 -31.60 -24.27 -10.36
N CYS A 43 -30.33 -24.32 -9.96
CA CYS A 43 -29.47 -25.50 -10.09
C CYS A 43 -30.07 -26.74 -9.42
N SER A 44 -30.35 -26.65 -8.11
CA SER A 44 -30.88 -27.79 -7.33
C SER A 44 -32.33 -28.15 -7.67
N ALA A 45 -33.08 -27.21 -8.28
CA ALA A 45 -34.49 -27.39 -8.59
C ALA A 45 -34.72 -27.99 -9.97
N SER A 46 -33.81 -27.75 -10.92
CA SER A 46 -33.98 -28.16 -12.32
C SER A 46 -33.69 -29.65 -12.52
N TYR A 47 -32.63 -30.16 -11.90
CA TYR A 47 -32.22 -31.56 -12.06
C TYR A 47 -31.61 -32.12 -10.77
N PRO A 48 -31.92 -33.38 -10.42
CA PRO A 48 -31.42 -34.02 -9.19
C PRO A 48 -29.90 -34.27 -9.20
N ASN A 49 -29.27 -34.29 -10.37
CA ASN A 49 -27.82 -34.51 -10.50
C ASN A 49 -27.02 -33.21 -10.55
N CYS A 50 -27.66 -32.04 -10.49
CA CYS A 50 -26.99 -30.76 -10.50
C CYS A 50 -26.91 -30.19 -9.08
N THR A 51 -25.73 -29.71 -8.70
CA THR A 51 -25.44 -29.18 -7.37
C THR A 51 -24.78 -27.80 -7.50
N PRO A 52 -25.20 -26.80 -6.70
CA PRO A 52 -24.54 -25.51 -6.66
C PRO A 52 -23.13 -25.61 -6.05
N LEU A 53 -22.13 -25.09 -6.75
CA LEU A 53 -20.75 -24.96 -6.32
C LEU A 53 -20.40 -23.47 -6.21
N ILE A 54 -19.89 -23.02 -5.07
CA ILE A 54 -19.43 -21.63 -4.90
C ILE A 54 -17.92 -21.61 -5.08
N LEU A 55 -17.44 -20.88 -6.09
CA LEU A 55 -16.02 -20.62 -6.28
C LEU A 55 -15.59 -19.40 -5.46
N LYS A 56 -14.42 -19.51 -4.83
CA LYS A 56 -13.79 -18.41 -4.09
C LYS A 56 -13.09 -17.50 -5.10
N SER A 57 -13.48 -16.23 -5.15
CA SER A 57 -12.74 -15.23 -5.93
C SER A 57 -11.53 -14.74 -5.13
N CYS A 58 -10.50 -14.29 -5.84
CA CYS A 58 -9.38 -13.59 -5.21
C CYS A 58 -9.78 -12.26 -4.55
N CYS A 59 -10.85 -11.66 -5.04
CA CYS A 59 -11.39 -10.39 -4.55
C CYS A 59 -12.62 -10.68 -3.66
N PRO A 60 -13.05 -9.74 -2.80
CA PRO A 60 -14.24 -9.92 -1.97
C PRO A 60 -15.45 -10.34 -2.81
N GLY A 61 -15.96 -11.55 -2.56
CA GLY A 61 -17.08 -12.12 -3.31
C GLY A 61 -16.92 -13.62 -3.56
N GLY A 62 -17.81 -14.14 -4.40
CA GLY A 62 -17.78 -15.50 -4.92
C GLY A 62 -18.82 -15.64 -6.02
N VAL A 63 -18.62 -16.59 -6.92
CA VAL A 63 -19.61 -16.91 -7.96
C VAL A 63 -20.18 -18.30 -7.70
N GLY A 64 -21.50 -18.41 -7.86
CA GLY A 64 -22.19 -19.69 -7.84
C GLY A 64 -22.21 -20.30 -9.23
N LEU A 65 -21.66 -21.50 -9.38
CA LEU A 65 -21.77 -22.33 -10.57
C LEU A 65 -22.73 -23.49 -10.31
N CYS A 66 -23.42 -23.92 -11.35
CA CYS A 66 -24.16 -25.17 -11.32
C CYS A 66 -23.33 -26.27 -11.95
N VAL A 67 -23.03 -27.31 -11.18
CA VAL A 67 -22.13 -28.40 -11.60
C VAL A 67 -22.82 -29.75 -11.41
N ASP A 68 -22.36 -30.78 -12.12
CA ASP A 68 -22.83 -32.13 -11.84
C ASP A 68 -22.31 -32.62 -10.47
N ILE A 69 -23.02 -33.58 -9.88
CA ILE A 69 -22.71 -34.09 -8.54
C ILE A 69 -21.31 -34.73 -8.44
N GLU A 70 -20.78 -35.32 -9.51
CA GLU A 70 -19.45 -35.95 -9.50
C GLU A 70 -18.35 -34.87 -9.45
N THR A 71 -18.51 -33.80 -10.23
CA THR A 71 -17.65 -32.61 -10.19
C THR A 71 -17.69 -31.96 -8.81
N TYR A 72 -18.88 -31.81 -8.21
CA TYR A 72 -19.02 -31.27 -6.85
C TYR A 72 -18.27 -32.10 -5.80
N ILE A 73 -18.44 -33.43 -5.83
CA ILE A 73 -17.77 -34.36 -4.90
C ILE A 73 -16.25 -34.27 -5.08
N THR A 74 -15.77 -34.23 -6.32
CA THR A 74 -14.33 -34.14 -6.62
C THR A 74 -13.74 -32.84 -6.08
N TYR A 75 -14.41 -31.71 -6.31
CA TYR A 75 -13.98 -30.40 -5.83
C TYR A 75 -13.95 -30.33 -4.30
N THR A 76 -15.02 -30.75 -3.62
CA THR A 76 -15.13 -30.67 -2.15
C THR A 76 -14.22 -31.64 -1.42
N THR A 77 -13.90 -32.79 -2.03
CA THR A 77 -12.94 -33.74 -1.46
C THR A 77 -11.51 -33.18 -1.53
N ASN A 78 -11.16 -32.52 -2.64
CA ASN A 78 -9.84 -31.92 -2.86
C ASN A 78 -9.67 -30.54 -2.21
N GLU A 79 -10.73 -29.82 -1.84
CA GLU A 79 -10.61 -28.54 -1.10
C GLU A 79 -9.78 -28.69 0.20
N LYS A 80 -9.70 -29.90 0.76
CA LYS A 80 -8.85 -30.19 1.93
C LYS A 80 -7.35 -30.16 1.65
N SER A 81 -6.89 -30.16 0.39
CA SER A 81 -5.46 -30.15 0.05
C SER A 81 -4.80 -28.77 0.14
N ALA A 82 -5.52 -27.73 0.57
CA ALA A 82 -5.05 -26.37 0.92
C ALA A 82 -4.35 -25.54 -0.18
N THR A 83 -3.89 -26.14 -1.28
CA THR A 83 -3.24 -25.43 -2.39
C THR A 83 -4.11 -25.52 -3.64
N PRO A 84 -4.53 -24.39 -4.24
CA PRO A 84 -5.19 -24.41 -5.55
C PRO A 84 -4.26 -25.02 -6.60
N VAL A 85 -4.86 -25.69 -7.58
CA VAL A 85 -4.16 -26.37 -8.68
C VAL A 85 -4.17 -25.51 -9.94
N ALA A 86 -5.25 -24.76 -10.15
CA ALA A 86 -5.45 -23.90 -11.30
C ALA A 86 -6.29 -22.67 -10.93
N CYS A 87 -6.40 -21.75 -11.88
CA CYS A 87 -7.19 -20.54 -11.76
C CYS A 87 -8.20 -20.47 -12.91
N ALA A 88 -9.37 -19.90 -12.65
CA ALA A 88 -10.35 -19.59 -13.70
C ALA A 88 -10.57 -18.09 -13.77
N ILE A 89 -10.68 -17.53 -14.97
CA ILE A 89 -11.14 -16.15 -15.18
C ILE A 89 -12.45 -16.16 -15.95
N ASP A 90 -13.40 -15.37 -15.46
CA ASP A 90 -14.60 -15.04 -16.23
C ASP A 90 -14.23 -13.94 -17.25
N PRO A 91 -14.32 -14.20 -18.57
CA PRO A 91 -13.94 -13.23 -19.59
C PRO A 91 -14.86 -12.01 -19.65
N GLN A 92 -16.06 -12.06 -19.04
CA GLN A 92 -16.98 -10.92 -19.02
C GLN A 92 -16.70 -9.98 -17.85
N THR A 93 -16.41 -10.52 -16.67
CA THR A 93 -16.18 -9.73 -15.45
C THR A 93 -14.70 -9.51 -15.14
N GLU A 94 -13.81 -10.25 -15.81
CA GLU A 94 -12.37 -10.33 -15.54
C GLU A 94 -12.02 -10.76 -14.11
N ILE A 95 -12.96 -11.33 -13.37
CA ILE A 95 -12.74 -11.80 -12.00
C ILE A 95 -12.08 -13.18 -12.04
N THR A 96 -11.05 -13.33 -11.20
CA THR A 96 -10.29 -14.58 -11.08
C THR A 96 -10.75 -15.38 -9.86
N TYR A 97 -10.88 -16.69 -10.05
CA TYR A 97 -11.35 -17.66 -9.08
C TYR A 97 -10.31 -18.77 -8.87
N GLU A 98 -10.24 -19.27 -7.64
CA GLU A 98 -9.36 -20.39 -7.28
C GLU A 98 -10.01 -21.73 -7.59
N LEU A 99 -9.25 -22.66 -8.18
CA LEU A 99 -9.67 -24.03 -8.42
C LEU A 99 -8.79 -24.99 -7.62
N ASN A 100 -9.39 -25.72 -6.66
CA ASN A 100 -8.68 -26.69 -5.82
C ASN A 100 -8.50 -28.07 -6.47
N THR A 101 -8.97 -28.25 -7.71
CA THR A 101 -8.86 -29.49 -8.47
C THR A 101 -8.73 -29.17 -9.94
N GLU A 102 -8.26 -30.12 -10.73
CA GLU A 102 -8.40 -30.04 -12.19
C GLU A 102 -9.88 -29.92 -12.51
N PHE A 103 -10.26 -28.76 -13.07
CA PHE A 103 -11.63 -28.42 -13.36
C PHE A 103 -11.86 -28.63 -14.86
N PRO A 104 -12.85 -29.42 -15.28
CA PRO A 104 -13.13 -29.61 -16.70
C PRO A 104 -13.43 -28.24 -17.35
N ASN A 105 -13.15 -28.12 -18.65
CA ASN A 105 -13.30 -26.85 -19.37
C ASN A 105 -14.78 -26.41 -19.34
N TYR A 106 -15.12 -25.47 -18.47
CA TYR A 106 -16.48 -24.95 -18.29
C TYR A 106 -16.77 -23.88 -19.33
N VAL A 107 -17.95 -23.96 -19.95
CA VAL A 107 -18.37 -22.96 -20.93
C VAL A 107 -18.50 -21.61 -20.22
N GLY A 108 -17.73 -20.62 -20.66
CA GLY A 108 -17.76 -19.26 -20.12
C GLY A 108 -16.66 -18.94 -19.11
N TYR A 109 -15.70 -19.83 -18.86
CA TYR A 109 -14.51 -19.55 -18.04
C TYR A 109 -13.24 -19.99 -18.76
N ASP A 110 -12.21 -19.15 -18.70
CA ASP A 110 -10.89 -19.51 -19.19
C ASP A 110 -10.05 -20.04 -18.03
N VAL A 111 -9.66 -21.31 -18.10
CA VAL A 111 -8.84 -21.97 -17.07
C VAL A 111 -7.37 -21.85 -17.43
N PHE A 112 -6.55 -21.37 -16.50
CA PHE A 112 -5.12 -21.15 -16.68
C PHE A 112 -4.32 -21.63 -15.45
N PRO A 113 -3.03 -22.01 -15.63
CA PRO A 113 -2.18 -22.40 -14.52
C PRO A 113 -1.86 -21.20 -13.62
N ILE A 114 -1.47 -21.46 -12.38
CA ILE A 114 -1.06 -20.41 -11.43
C ILE A 114 0.04 -19.53 -12.06
N PRO A 115 -0.15 -18.19 -12.12
CA PRO A 115 0.85 -17.29 -12.69
C PRO A 115 2.17 -17.36 -11.92
N ASN A 116 3.26 -17.65 -12.64
CA ASN A 116 4.62 -17.65 -12.08
C ASN A 116 5.53 -16.65 -12.82
N ALA A 117 4.96 -15.50 -13.20
CA ALA A 117 5.72 -14.44 -13.84
C ALA A 117 6.57 -13.70 -12.79
N THR A 118 7.88 -13.61 -13.05
CA THR A 118 8.83 -12.84 -12.23
C THR A 118 9.26 -11.57 -12.97
N CYS A 119 9.78 -10.58 -12.25
CA CYS A 119 10.39 -9.39 -12.84
C CYS A 119 11.49 -9.72 -13.87
N GLU A 120 12.24 -10.79 -13.62
CA GLU A 120 13.26 -11.30 -14.54
C GLU A 120 12.64 -11.79 -15.86
N SER A 121 11.51 -12.50 -15.78
CA SER A 121 10.84 -13.08 -16.95
C SER A 121 10.28 -12.02 -17.91
N ILE A 122 9.94 -10.83 -17.41
CA ILE A 122 9.38 -9.74 -18.23
C ILE A 122 10.45 -8.77 -18.76
N GLY A 123 11.68 -8.87 -18.25
CA GLY A 123 12.85 -8.16 -18.78
C GLY A 123 12.75 -6.63 -18.71
N CYS A 124 12.21 -6.06 -17.62
CA CYS A 124 12.07 -4.60 -17.49
C CYS A 124 13.41 -3.86 -17.52
N GLU A 125 14.46 -4.42 -16.90
CA GLU A 125 15.79 -3.83 -16.87
C GLU A 125 16.39 -3.67 -18.28
N ALA A 126 16.19 -4.67 -19.15
CA ALA A 126 16.62 -4.61 -20.55
C ALA A 126 15.91 -3.52 -21.35
N LYS A 127 14.73 -3.07 -20.87
CA LYS A 127 13.96 -1.96 -21.45
C LYS A 127 14.25 -0.61 -20.77
N GLY A 128 15.15 -0.57 -19.77
CA GLY A 128 15.42 0.63 -18.99
C GLY A 128 14.26 1.04 -18.08
N LEU A 129 13.39 0.10 -17.69
CA LEU A 129 12.22 0.34 -16.85
C LEU A 129 12.37 -0.35 -15.49
N ALA A 130 11.77 0.22 -14.45
CA ALA A 130 11.73 -0.39 -13.14
C ALA A 130 10.62 -1.46 -13.09
N CYS A 131 10.91 -2.62 -12.51
CA CYS A 131 9.86 -3.60 -12.24
C CYS A 131 9.15 -3.27 -10.94
N LYS A 132 7.82 -3.13 -10.99
CA LYS A 132 6.99 -3.05 -9.78
C LYS A 132 5.98 -4.18 -9.77
N LEU A 133 5.82 -4.80 -8.60
CA LEU A 133 4.74 -5.74 -8.34
C LEU A 133 3.48 -4.94 -8.01
N ILE A 134 2.53 -4.91 -8.93
CA ILE A 134 1.26 -4.20 -8.74
C ILE A 134 0.21 -5.23 -8.32
N GLY A 135 -0.30 -5.08 -7.09
CA GLY A 135 -1.48 -5.82 -6.65
C GLY A 135 -2.73 -5.31 -7.36
N ARG A 136 -3.68 -6.19 -7.67
CA ARG A 136 -5.00 -5.77 -8.14
C ARG A 136 -5.69 -5.04 -6.97
N THR A 137 -6.03 -3.77 -7.17
CA THR A 137 -6.69 -2.96 -6.14
C THR A 137 -7.94 -3.68 -5.65
N ASP A 138 -8.13 -3.71 -4.32
CA ASP A 138 -9.29 -4.30 -3.62
C ASP A 138 -9.34 -5.83 -3.50
N CYS A 139 -8.30 -6.56 -3.89
CA CYS A 139 -8.25 -8.02 -3.75
C CYS A 139 -7.28 -8.46 -2.65
N ASP A 140 -7.66 -9.46 -1.84
CA ASP A 140 -6.82 -9.92 -0.73
C ASP A 140 -5.64 -10.75 -1.29
N SER A 141 -4.43 -10.26 -1.05
CA SER A 141 -3.17 -10.67 -1.68
C SER A 141 -2.71 -12.11 -1.39
N LYS A 142 -3.47 -12.90 -0.61
CA LYS A 142 -3.04 -14.23 -0.16
C LYS A 142 -3.38 -15.36 -1.14
N SER A 143 -4.25 -15.11 -2.11
CA SER A 143 -4.61 -16.09 -3.13
C SER A 143 -3.42 -16.38 -4.06
N PRO A 144 -3.02 -17.65 -4.26
CA PRO A 144 -2.02 -18.03 -5.26
C PRO A 144 -2.45 -17.71 -6.69
N CYS A 145 -3.75 -17.56 -6.96
CA CYS A 145 -4.27 -17.21 -8.29
C CYS A 145 -4.20 -15.71 -8.60
N CYS A 146 -4.02 -14.87 -7.57
CA CYS A 146 -3.91 -13.43 -7.72
C CYS A 146 -2.68 -12.88 -7.02
N PRO A 147 -1.47 -13.39 -7.35
CA PRO A 147 -0.26 -12.78 -6.87
C PRO A 147 -0.14 -11.39 -7.52
N PRO A 148 0.52 -10.44 -6.83
CA PRO A 148 0.94 -9.19 -7.46
C PRO A 148 1.64 -9.46 -8.79
N GLN A 149 1.17 -8.84 -9.86
CA GLN A 149 1.74 -9.06 -11.19
C GLN A 149 2.93 -8.12 -11.40
N PRO A 150 4.06 -8.61 -11.94
CA PRO A 150 5.17 -7.76 -12.29
C PRO A 150 4.81 -6.92 -13.52
N VAL A 151 4.93 -5.59 -13.38
CA VAL A 151 4.69 -4.63 -14.45
C VAL A 151 5.93 -3.76 -14.62
N CYS A 152 6.36 -3.58 -15.86
CA CYS A 152 7.41 -2.61 -16.16
C CYS A 152 6.80 -1.22 -16.13
N VAL A 153 7.27 -0.40 -15.19
CA VAL A 153 6.88 0.99 -15.08
C VAL A 153 8.08 1.86 -15.41
N GLU A 154 7.86 2.99 -16.05
CA GLU A 154 8.85 4.07 -16.03
C GLU A 154 9.11 4.41 -14.57
N ASP A 155 10.38 4.66 -14.21
CA ASP A 155 10.76 4.91 -12.82
C ASP A 155 10.29 6.32 -12.38
N ASP A 156 8.98 6.48 -12.33
CA ASP A 156 8.25 7.71 -12.04
C ASP A 156 8.15 7.99 -10.54
N SER A 157 8.94 7.31 -9.71
CA SER A 157 9.03 7.64 -8.29
C SER A 157 9.55 9.08 -8.08
N ILE A 158 10.28 9.61 -9.06
CA ILE A 158 10.72 11.02 -9.13
C ILE A 158 9.67 11.87 -9.87
N THR A 159 9.12 11.40 -11.00
CA THR A 159 8.22 12.18 -11.87
C THR A 159 6.82 12.38 -11.29
N LYS A 160 6.25 11.40 -10.59
CA LYS A 160 4.87 11.49 -10.08
C LYS A 160 4.73 12.43 -8.88
N HIS A 161 5.80 12.63 -8.11
CA HIS A 161 5.84 13.69 -7.09
C HIS A 161 5.99 15.10 -7.71
N LEU A 162 6.58 15.21 -8.90
CA LEU A 162 6.71 16.46 -9.63
C LEU A 162 5.38 16.92 -10.25
N GLU A 163 4.55 16.00 -10.73
CA GLU A 163 3.26 16.33 -11.38
C GLU A 163 2.12 16.60 -10.38
N LEU A 164 2.09 15.92 -9.23
CA LEU A 164 1.00 16.07 -8.26
C LEU A 164 1.09 17.35 -7.39
N ASN A 165 2.28 17.94 -7.21
CA ASN A 165 2.48 19.10 -6.34
C ASN A 165 3.01 20.37 -7.05
N GLY A 166 3.29 20.30 -8.35
CA GLY A 166 4.19 21.27 -8.98
C GLY A 166 3.55 22.38 -9.81
N GLU A 167 2.73 22.04 -10.80
CA GLU A 167 2.39 23.00 -11.87
C GLU A 167 1.04 23.68 -11.71
N LYS A 168 0.07 23.08 -11.02
CA LYS A 168 -1.32 23.60 -11.03
C LYS A 168 -1.61 24.74 -10.05
N PHE A 169 -0.73 25.07 -9.11
CA PHE A 169 -1.06 26.02 -8.03
C PHE A 169 -0.18 27.27 -7.94
N CYS A 170 0.92 27.34 -8.70
CA CYS A 170 1.88 28.43 -8.62
C CYS A 170 1.82 29.28 -9.89
N SER A 171 1.19 30.45 -9.79
CA SER A 171 0.93 31.34 -10.94
C SER A 171 1.93 32.50 -11.05
N LEU A 172 2.96 32.53 -10.20
CA LEU A 172 3.98 33.57 -10.23
C LEU A 172 4.77 33.49 -11.55
N PRO A 173 4.81 34.56 -12.36
CA PRO A 173 5.62 34.57 -13.57
C PRO A 173 7.10 34.59 -13.18
N CYS A 174 7.79 33.48 -13.44
CA CYS A 174 9.22 33.33 -13.16
C CYS A 174 10.07 33.73 -14.38
N PRO A 175 11.29 34.28 -14.16
CA PRO A 175 12.23 34.54 -15.24
C PRO A 175 12.69 33.24 -15.91
N GLU A 176 13.30 33.35 -17.09
CA GLU A 176 13.84 32.20 -17.82
C GLU A 176 14.78 31.35 -16.94
N GLY A 177 14.64 30.02 -17.04
CA GLY A 177 15.45 29.09 -16.26
C GLY A 177 14.99 28.90 -14.81
N HIS A 178 13.83 29.44 -14.43
CA HIS A 178 13.24 29.26 -13.10
C HIS A 178 11.83 28.67 -13.19
N ILE A 179 11.40 27.98 -12.14
CA ILE A 179 10.07 27.38 -11.99
C ILE A 179 9.40 27.86 -10.70
N CYS A 180 8.10 28.12 -10.76
CA CYS A 180 7.31 28.55 -9.61
C CYS A 180 7.00 27.34 -8.72
N ARG A 181 7.32 27.42 -7.42
CA ARG A 181 6.98 26.41 -6.40
C ARG A 181 6.51 27.07 -5.10
N TYR A 182 5.79 26.34 -4.26
CA TYR A 182 5.50 26.78 -2.89
C TYR A 182 6.60 26.33 -1.94
N ILE A 183 7.12 27.27 -1.15
CA ILE A 183 8.05 27.02 -0.06
C ILE A 183 7.46 27.70 1.17
N ALA A 184 7.13 26.92 2.21
CA ALA A 184 6.49 27.42 3.42
C ALA A 184 5.30 28.37 3.11
N GLU A 185 4.35 27.91 2.30
CA GLU A 185 3.14 28.65 1.89
C GLU A 185 3.38 29.90 1.01
N THR A 186 4.63 30.19 0.62
CA THR A 186 4.96 31.31 -0.28
C THR A 186 5.33 30.83 -1.68
N GLN A 187 4.78 31.48 -2.71
CA GLN A 187 5.16 31.24 -4.11
C GLN A 187 6.56 31.81 -4.36
N THR A 188 7.49 30.96 -4.75
CA THR A 188 8.90 31.29 -4.95
C THR A 188 9.37 30.74 -6.29
N CYS A 189 10.12 31.55 -7.05
CA CYS A 189 10.79 31.10 -8.27
C CYS A 189 12.10 30.41 -7.91
N LEU A 190 12.22 29.13 -8.26
CA LEU A 190 13.39 28.31 -8.00
C LEU A 190 14.17 28.03 -9.30
N PRO A 191 15.51 28.04 -9.28
CA PRO A 191 16.32 27.80 -10.47
C PRO A 191 16.23 26.33 -10.92
N LEU A 192 16.08 26.12 -12.23
CA LEU A 192 16.03 24.79 -12.86
C LEU A 192 17.43 24.20 -13.10
N SER A 193 18.48 25.03 -13.14
CA SER A 193 19.85 24.55 -13.34
C SER A 193 20.88 25.48 -12.69
N CYS A 194 22.06 24.95 -12.43
CA CYS A 194 23.18 25.67 -11.81
C CYS A 194 23.69 26.86 -12.63
N LYS A 195 23.30 26.97 -13.90
CA LYS A 195 23.55 28.16 -14.73
C LYS A 195 22.83 29.41 -14.20
N TYR A 196 21.69 29.21 -13.53
CA TYR A 196 20.83 30.29 -13.04
C TYR A 196 21.00 30.56 -11.54
N LEU A 197 21.94 29.89 -10.88
CA LEU A 197 22.17 30.01 -9.43
C LEU A 197 23.65 30.24 -9.13
N ASN A 198 23.98 31.38 -8.54
CA ASN A 198 25.33 31.68 -8.05
C ASN A 198 25.43 31.32 -6.57
N CYS A 199 26.21 30.30 -6.26
CA CYS A 199 26.46 29.85 -4.90
C CYS A 199 27.58 30.67 -4.23
N SER A 200 27.45 30.91 -2.92
CA SER A 200 28.44 31.63 -2.13
C SER A 200 29.69 30.75 -1.88
N GLN A 201 30.80 31.37 -1.46
CA GLN A 201 32.03 30.63 -1.16
C GLN A 201 31.78 29.54 -0.10
N GLY A 202 32.28 28.33 -0.34
CA GLY A 202 32.03 27.17 0.52
C GLY A 202 30.68 26.49 0.30
N THR A 203 30.02 26.77 -0.84
CA THR A 203 28.83 26.06 -1.29
C THR A 203 28.95 25.66 -2.76
N GLU A 204 28.33 24.55 -3.13
CA GLU A 204 28.28 24.02 -4.49
C GLU A 204 26.82 23.88 -4.90
N CYS A 205 26.55 24.20 -6.16
CA CYS A 205 25.23 24.01 -6.73
C CYS A 205 25.02 22.53 -7.05
N GLN A 206 23.96 21.94 -6.49
CA GLN A 206 23.56 20.56 -6.79
C GLN A 206 22.06 20.48 -7.06
N GLU A 207 21.66 19.45 -7.80
CA GLU A 207 20.25 19.18 -8.06
C GLU A 207 19.58 18.58 -6.83
N LEU A 208 18.40 19.11 -6.48
CA LEU A 208 17.50 18.50 -5.51
C LEU A 208 16.73 17.37 -6.22
N VAL A 209 17.29 16.17 -6.16
CA VAL A 209 16.69 14.95 -6.72
C VAL A 209 15.23 14.82 -6.24
N GLY A 210 14.29 14.65 -7.17
CA GLY A 210 12.85 14.57 -6.85
C GLY A 210 12.09 15.89 -6.91
N VAL A 211 12.77 17.04 -6.93
CA VAL A 211 12.12 18.37 -6.93
C VAL A 211 12.29 19.11 -8.27
N GLY A 212 13.26 18.70 -9.08
CA GLY A 212 13.49 19.26 -10.42
C GLY A 212 13.98 20.70 -10.38
N VAL A 213 14.70 21.06 -9.32
CA VAL A 213 15.30 22.38 -9.08
C VAL A 213 16.72 22.20 -8.55
N VAL A 214 17.53 23.24 -8.58
CA VAL A 214 18.88 23.23 -7.99
C VAL A 214 18.93 24.11 -6.74
N SER A 215 19.85 23.80 -5.83
CA SER A 215 20.13 24.61 -4.65
C SER A 215 21.63 24.62 -4.34
N CYS A 216 22.05 25.59 -3.52
CA CYS A 216 23.42 25.64 -3.03
C CYS A 216 23.53 24.82 -1.75
N PHE A 217 24.35 23.79 -1.79
CA PHE A 217 24.69 22.96 -0.64
C PHE A 217 26.06 23.36 -0.14
N LYS A 218 26.25 23.33 1.18
CA LYS A 218 27.57 23.59 1.76
C LYS A 218 28.55 22.54 1.24
N THR A 219 29.63 22.98 0.60
CA THR A 219 30.77 22.09 0.36
C THR A 219 31.38 21.84 1.72
N ILE A 220 31.16 20.64 2.23
CA ILE A 220 31.96 20.17 3.34
C ILE A 220 33.28 19.84 2.68
N ASP A 221 34.27 20.71 2.85
CA ASP A 221 35.64 20.40 2.46
C ASP A 221 36.01 19.14 3.24
N PHE A 222 35.97 18.00 2.55
CA PHE A 222 36.46 16.77 3.10
C PHE A 222 37.94 17.02 3.35
N LEU A 223 38.29 17.19 4.62
CA LEU A 223 39.66 17.03 5.09
C LEU A 223 39.97 15.54 4.92
N ASP A 224 40.15 15.16 3.66
CA ASP A 224 40.62 13.85 3.25
C ASP A 224 42.12 13.87 3.54
N ASP A 225 42.45 13.92 4.83
CA ASP A 225 43.80 13.74 5.32
C ASP A 225 44.10 12.25 5.14
N PRO A 226 44.92 11.86 4.14
CA PRO A 226 45.21 10.45 3.90
C PRO A 226 45.95 9.81 5.07
N ALA A 227 46.48 10.61 6.01
CA ALA A 227 47.09 10.10 7.24
C ALA A 227 46.04 9.69 8.30
N LEU A 228 44.80 10.18 8.22
CA LEU A 228 43.76 9.87 9.20
C LEU A 228 43.12 8.52 8.87
N THR A 229 43.59 7.47 9.54
CA THR A 229 43.06 6.11 9.44
C THR A 229 42.41 5.69 10.76
N CYS A 230 41.52 4.69 10.73
CA CYS A 230 40.92 4.14 11.94
C CYS A 230 41.90 3.46 12.89
N GLU A 231 43.13 3.19 12.45
CA GLU A 231 44.21 2.73 13.32
C GLU A 231 44.75 3.86 14.21
N THR A 232 44.66 5.10 13.74
CA THR A 232 45.20 6.29 14.42
C THR A 232 44.15 7.10 15.17
N LYS A 233 42.87 6.97 14.80
CA LYS A 233 41.77 7.76 15.39
C LYS A 233 41.12 6.99 16.53
N VAL A 234 41.18 7.57 17.73
CA VAL A 234 40.46 7.06 18.91
C VAL A 234 39.08 7.71 18.96
N CYS A 235 38.04 6.89 18.89
CA CYS A 235 36.66 7.33 19.02
C CYS A 235 36.17 7.29 20.48
N PRO A 236 35.20 8.13 20.88
CA PRO A 236 34.58 8.07 22.19
C PRO A 236 33.94 6.70 22.46
N ASP A 237 33.77 6.35 23.74
CA ASP A 237 32.99 5.19 24.15
C ASP A 237 31.59 5.28 23.49
N THR A 238 31.12 4.17 22.90
CA THR A 238 29.91 4.05 22.03
C THR A 238 30.07 4.42 20.55
N PHE A 239 31.26 4.80 20.09
CA PHE A 239 31.56 5.03 18.68
C PHE A 239 32.69 4.13 18.19
N GLU A 240 32.54 3.59 17.00
CA GLU A 240 33.54 2.78 16.31
C GLU A 240 34.07 3.59 15.14
N CYS A 241 35.39 3.57 14.97
CA CYS A 241 35.96 4.20 13.80
C CYS A 241 35.62 3.36 12.56
N GLN A 242 34.96 3.96 11.58
CA GLN A 242 34.64 3.37 10.30
C GLN A 242 34.84 4.38 9.18
N LYS A 243 34.83 3.93 7.92
CA LYS A 243 34.79 4.84 6.78
C LYS A 243 33.42 5.51 6.73
N GLY A 244 33.37 6.81 7.02
CA GLY A 244 32.12 7.57 7.08
C GLY A 244 31.95 8.53 5.91
N VAL A 245 31.00 9.45 6.08
CA VAL A 245 30.62 10.44 5.05
C VAL A 245 31.68 11.53 4.94
N PHE A 246 32.44 11.82 6.01
CA PHE A 246 33.33 12.97 6.10
C PHE A 246 34.81 12.62 5.96
N SER A 247 35.22 11.40 6.31
CA SER A 247 36.60 10.93 6.16
C SER A 247 36.70 9.40 6.10
N ASN A 248 37.89 8.90 5.78
CA ASN A 248 38.20 7.46 5.85
C ASN A 248 38.26 6.91 7.28
N ALA A 249 38.13 7.78 8.29
CA ALA A 249 38.17 7.42 9.69
C ALA A 249 37.16 8.28 10.47
N ASP A 250 35.87 8.06 10.30
CA ASP A 250 34.83 8.73 11.08
C ASP A 250 34.45 7.90 12.29
N CYS A 251 34.15 8.57 13.41
CA CYS A 251 33.58 7.90 14.57
C CYS A 251 32.08 7.73 14.32
N VAL A 252 31.69 6.52 13.93
CA VAL A 252 30.32 6.14 13.68
C VAL A 252 29.80 5.41 14.92
N PRO A 253 28.65 5.78 15.49
CA PRO A 253 28.12 5.09 16.67
C PRO A 253 28.00 3.59 16.43
N VAL A 254 28.51 2.77 17.36
CA VAL A 254 28.37 1.31 17.28
C VAL A 254 26.92 0.98 17.65
N ASN A 255 26.19 0.33 16.75
CA ASN A 255 24.75 0.04 16.88
C ASN A 255 23.84 1.27 16.72
N ILE A 256 24.00 2.08 15.67
CA ILE A 256 22.84 2.86 15.20
C ILE A 256 21.85 1.85 14.62
N ASP A 257 20.89 1.44 15.44
CA ASP A 257 19.68 0.92 14.88
C ASP A 257 18.92 2.09 14.26
N LEU A 258 19.15 2.31 12.96
CA LEU A 258 18.44 3.32 12.16
C LEU A 258 16.92 3.09 12.19
N LEU A 259 16.48 1.89 12.59
CA LEU A 259 15.07 1.52 12.76
C LEU A 259 14.52 1.89 14.15
N GLY A 260 15.34 2.48 15.02
CA GLY A 260 14.87 3.10 16.25
C GLY A 260 14.39 2.13 17.33
N THR A 261 14.94 0.93 17.50
CA THR A 261 14.43 0.02 18.55
C THR A 261 15.07 0.20 19.93
N GLN A 262 16.09 1.08 20.09
CA GLN A 262 16.87 1.12 21.34
C GLN A 262 16.30 2.03 22.43
N PHE A 263 15.41 2.96 22.11
CA PHE A 263 14.81 3.80 23.14
C PHE A 263 13.78 3.01 23.97
N ASN A 264 14.01 2.95 25.28
CA ASN A 264 13.10 2.25 26.19
C ASN A 264 11.84 3.09 26.45
N CYS A 265 10.75 2.75 25.75
CA CYS A 265 9.44 3.40 25.92
C CYS A 265 8.87 3.32 27.35
N SER A 266 9.37 2.43 28.20
CA SER A 266 9.00 2.42 29.63
C SER A 266 9.51 3.64 30.40
N LEU A 267 10.41 4.44 29.82
CA LEU A 267 10.82 5.73 30.37
C LEU A 267 9.74 6.80 30.16
N CYS A 268 8.85 6.66 29.18
CA CYS A 268 7.79 7.62 28.98
C CYS A 268 6.81 7.63 30.15
N PRO A 269 6.19 8.79 30.47
CA PRO A 269 5.09 8.83 31.42
C PRO A 269 3.99 7.83 31.01
N VAL A 270 3.31 7.27 32.01
CA VAL A 270 2.23 6.30 31.79
C VAL A 270 1.17 6.94 30.89
N ASP A 271 0.65 6.16 29.94
CA ASP A 271 -0.38 6.57 28.97
C ASP A 271 0.04 7.65 27.95
N TRP A 272 1.35 7.88 27.81
CA TRP A 272 1.88 8.73 26.74
C TRP A 272 2.26 7.89 25.52
N ARG A 273 2.07 8.45 24.34
CA ARG A 273 2.55 7.84 23.10
C ARG A 273 4.08 7.90 23.08
N CYS A 274 4.72 6.77 22.81
CA CYS A 274 6.17 6.68 22.63
C CYS A 274 6.50 6.52 21.15
N ASP A 275 7.32 7.42 20.61
CA ASP A 275 7.93 7.30 19.29
C ASP A 275 9.46 7.23 19.47
N THR A 276 10.10 6.23 18.87
CA THR A 276 11.51 5.91 19.09
C THR A 276 12.38 6.41 17.93
N PHE A 277 13.54 7.00 18.23
CA PHE A 277 14.46 7.62 17.26
C PHE A 277 15.91 7.22 17.54
N GLY A 278 16.27 5.99 17.12
CA GLY A 278 17.56 5.40 17.44
C GLY A 278 17.75 5.23 18.95
N TRP A 279 18.68 6.02 19.49
CA TRP A 279 19.07 6.10 20.90
C TRP A 279 18.31 7.18 21.68
N GLY A 280 17.55 8.01 20.97
CA GLY A 280 16.64 8.99 21.53
C GLY A 280 15.17 8.57 21.40
N GLY A 281 14.29 9.26 22.13
CA GLY A 281 12.86 9.02 22.09
C GLY A 281 12.06 10.30 22.29
N LEU A 282 10.83 10.27 21.79
CA LEU A 282 9.81 11.27 22.02
C LEU A 282 8.64 10.61 22.75
N CYS A 283 8.27 11.16 23.89
CA CYS A 283 7.03 10.81 24.58
C CYS A 283 6.06 11.98 24.41
N ILE A 284 4.90 11.74 23.81
CA ILE A 284 3.89 12.76 23.54
C ILE A 284 2.70 12.53 24.45
N GLU A 285 2.25 13.57 25.14
CA GLU A 285 1.02 13.59 25.94
C GLU A 285 -0.22 13.45 25.04
N TRP A 286 -0.42 12.24 24.54
CA TRP A 286 -1.50 11.90 23.64
C TRP A 286 -1.95 10.48 23.88
N HIS A 287 -3.21 10.32 24.27
CA HIS A 287 -3.83 9.01 24.47
C HIS A 287 -4.88 8.76 23.36
N PRO A 288 -4.57 7.93 22.34
CA PRO A 288 -5.49 7.72 21.22
C PRO A 288 -6.73 6.87 21.57
N PHE A 289 -6.79 6.28 22.76
CA PHE A 289 -7.79 5.27 23.15
C PHE A 289 -8.37 5.48 24.56
N SER A 290 -8.23 6.66 25.16
CA SER A 290 -8.85 6.93 26.46
C SER A 290 -10.37 6.97 26.34
N ASN A 291 -11.04 5.94 26.86
CA ASN A 291 -12.50 5.90 26.96
C ASN A 291 -12.96 6.91 28.02
N GLY A 292 -13.24 8.13 27.60
CA GLY A 292 -13.83 9.18 28.41
C GLY A 292 -14.19 10.35 27.52
N GLY A 293 -15.46 10.73 27.50
CA GLY A 293 -15.84 12.03 26.95
C GLY A 293 -15.15 13.09 27.79
N GLY A 294 -14.47 14.03 27.14
CA GLY A 294 -13.82 15.17 27.77
C GLY A 294 -14.64 15.92 28.80
N ILE A 295 -13.97 16.77 29.58
CA ILE A 295 -14.66 17.82 30.32
C ILE A 295 -15.21 18.83 29.30
N GLU A 296 -16.50 19.16 29.38
CA GLU A 296 -17.09 20.22 28.55
C GLU A 296 -16.44 21.57 28.87
N CYS A 297 -16.09 22.32 27.82
CA CYS A 297 -15.48 23.64 27.88
C CYS A 297 -16.05 24.51 26.76
N ASP A 298 -16.89 25.47 27.14
CA ASP A 298 -17.51 26.49 26.28
C ASP A 298 -17.87 26.03 24.85
N GLY A 299 -18.72 25.00 24.76
CA GLY A 299 -19.27 24.50 23.50
C GLY A 299 -18.54 23.30 22.89
N ASP A 300 -17.35 22.96 23.38
CA ASP A 300 -16.58 21.79 22.97
C ASP A 300 -16.27 20.87 24.15
N ALA A 301 -15.82 19.64 23.88
CA ALA A 301 -15.32 18.72 24.90
C ALA A 301 -13.79 18.64 24.83
N CYS A 302 -13.12 18.89 25.94
CA CYS A 302 -11.66 18.82 26.02
C CYS A 302 -11.14 17.40 25.80
N LEU A 303 -9.89 17.24 25.37
CA LEU A 303 -9.26 15.92 25.40
C LEU A 303 -9.11 15.43 26.85
N PHE A 304 -8.98 14.11 27.04
CA PHE A 304 -8.91 13.49 28.37
C PHE A 304 -7.79 14.05 29.27
N GLN A 305 -6.69 14.52 28.67
CA GLN A 305 -5.52 15.09 29.36
C GLN A 305 -5.57 16.62 29.45
N GLN A 306 -6.59 17.25 28.86
CA GLN A 306 -6.81 18.70 28.92
C GLN A 306 -7.78 19.04 30.04
N PHE A 307 -7.61 20.24 30.61
CA PHE A 307 -8.56 20.85 31.52
C PHE A 307 -9.19 22.09 30.87
N CYS A 308 -10.43 22.41 31.25
CA CYS A 308 -11.04 23.65 30.83
C CYS A 308 -10.52 24.80 31.70
N ASN A 309 -9.73 25.70 31.12
CA ASN A 309 -9.30 26.92 31.77
C ASN A 309 -10.44 27.94 31.72
N THR A 310 -11.08 28.20 32.86
CA THR A 310 -12.24 29.10 32.96
C THR A 310 -11.90 30.57 32.76
N THR A 311 -10.61 30.94 32.74
CA THR A 311 -10.18 32.32 32.49
C THR A 311 -10.03 32.57 30.99
N THR A 312 -9.47 31.61 30.26
CA THR A 312 -9.28 31.71 28.80
C THR A 312 -10.44 31.10 28.00
N ASN A 313 -11.33 30.35 28.67
CA ASN A 313 -12.38 29.52 28.09
C ASN A 313 -11.85 28.56 27.03
N ARG A 314 -10.72 27.89 27.33
CA ARG A 314 -10.04 26.97 26.40
C ARG A 314 -9.66 25.67 27.08
N CYS A 315 -9.61 24.60 26.29
CA CYS A 315 -9.02 23.33 26.69
C CYS A 315 -7.50 23.44 26.63
N GLU A 316 -6.85 23.32 27.78
CA GLU A 316 -5.41 23.49 27.94
C GLU A 316 -4.81 22.24 28.62
N PHE A 317 -3.55 21.94 28.30
CA PHE A 317 -2.70 21.00 29.01
C PHE A 317 -1.96 21.74 30.13
N THR A 318 -1.50 20.99 31.13
CA THR A 318 -0.66 21.57 32.19
C THR A 318 0.65 22.07 31.60
N SER A 319 1.11 23.26 31.98
CA SER A 319 2.37 23.82 31.47
C SER A 319 3.59 22.99 31.91
N CYS A 320 4.55 22.75 31.00
CA CYS A 320 5.87 22.19 31.35
C CYS A 320 6.57 22.97 32.48
N GLU A 321 6.39 24.29 32.55
CA GLU A 321 7.00 25.15 33.58
C GLU A 321 6.38 24.95 34.96
N LEU A 322 5.07 24.66 35.01
CA LEU A 322 4.33 24.46 36.26
C LEU A 322 4.54 23.05 36.81
N ASN A 323 4.58 22.05 35.92
CA ASN A 323 4.76 20.66 36.29
C ASN A 323 5.43 19.91 35.15
N ASN A 324 6.73 19.67 35.29
CA ASN A 324 7.52 18.89 34.34
C ASN A 324 7.24 17.39 34.56
N PRO A 325 6.51 16.71 33.64
CA PRO A 325 6.20 15.29 33.75
C PRO A 325 7.35 14.40 33.27
N CYS A 326 8.40 14.98 32.67
CA CYS A 326 9.43 14.23 31.99
C CYS A 326 10.47 13.64 32.96
N PRO A 327 11.00 12.44 32.67
CA PRO A 327 12.12 11.87 33.40
C PRO A 327 13.37 12.75 33.40
N ALA A 328 14.28 12.52 34.35
CA ALA A 328 15.48 13.33 34.54
C ALA A 328 16.44 13.42 33.33
N ASN A 329 16.33 12.52 32.35
CA ASN A 329 17.14 12.49 31.12
C ASN A 329 16.39 13.02 29.89
N MET A 330 15.26 13.70 30.09
CA MET A 330 14.43 14.28 29.04
C MET A 330 14.09 15.73 29.34
N GLU A 331 13.87 16.48 28.27
CA GLU A 331 13.42 17.86 28.34
C GLU A 331 11.93 17.92 27.97
N CYS A 332 11.16 18.67 28.76
CA CYS A 332 9.75 18.94 28.49
C CYS A 332 9.65 20.12 27.54
N ILE A 333 9.09 19.87 26.36
CA ILE A 333 8.86 20.85 25.31
C ILE A 333 7.35 21.04 25.19
N GLN A 334 6.91 22.29 25.28
CA GLN A 334 5.53 22.67 25.02
C GLN A 334 5.50 24.09 24.48
N TYR A 335 4.90 24.25 23.30
CA TYR A 335 4.88 25.55 22.62
C TYR A 335 3.74 26.45 23.12
N LEU A 336 2.55 25.88 23.29
CA LEU A 336 1.35 26.58 23.79
C LEU A 336 0.65 25.71 24.83
N PRO A 337 -0.08 26.30 25.79
CA PRO A 337 -0.91 25.54 26.73
C PRO A 337 -1.93 24.64 26.04
N THR A 338 -2.40 24.99 24.84
CA THR A 338 -3.34 24.15 24.07
C THR A 338 -2.68 22.95 23.39
N HIS A 339 -1.34 22.89 23.33
CA HIS A 339 -0.59 21.79 22.73
C HIS A 339 -0.18 20.76 23.77
N PRO A 340 -0.12 19.47 23.38
CA PRO A 340 0.36 18.42 24.28
C PRO A 340 1.80 18.67 24.68
N ARG A 341 2.17 18.27 25.89
CA ARG A 341 3.57 18.25 26.32
C ARG A 341 4.32 17.13 25.59
N VAL A 342 5.60 17.38 25.29
CA VAL A 342 6.50 16.41 24.68
C VAL A 342 7.74 16.24 25.53
N CYS A 343 8.04 15.02 25.97
CA CYS A 343 9.31 14.69 26.59
C CYS A 343 10.26 14.18 25.52
N ALA A 344 11.35 14.91 25.27
CA ALA A 344 12.36 14.52 24.30
C ALA A 344 13.68 14.22 25.01
N THR A 345 14.36 13.15 24.62
CA THR A 345 15.75 12.93 25.05
C THR A 345 16.65 14.05 24.53
N LEU A 346 17.65 14.48 25.32
CA LEU A 346 18.55 15.59 24.97
C LEU A 346 19.25 15.45 23.61
N ASN A 347 19.41 14.24 23.09
CA ASN A 347 20.04 13.97 21.79
C ASN A 347 19.12 14.27 20.59
N VAL A 348 17.81 14.44 20.84
CA VAL A 348 16.79 14.81 19.86
C VAL A 348 16.55 16.33 19.88
N VAL A 349 16.82 16.99 21.01
CA VAL A 349 16.59 18.43 21.24
C VAL A 349 17.42 19.38 20.35
N PRO A 350 18.68 19.12 19.95
CA PRO A 350 19.43 20.09 19.14
C PRO A 350 18.87 20.32 17.72
N TYR A 351 17.83 19.60 17.30
CA TYR A 351 17.08 19.85 16.06
C TYR A 351 15.70 20.48 16.28
N SER A 352 15.30 20.74 17.53
CA SER A 352 14.01 21.33 17.90
C SER A 352 14.11 22.71 18.53
N SER A 353 15.27 23.40 18.42
CA SER A 353 15.32 24.82 18.79
C SER A 353 14.32 25.57 17.93
N ILE A 354 13.22 25.97 18.55
CA ILE A 354 12.15 26.77 17.96
C ILE A 354 12.85 28.00 17.36
N PRO A 355 12.82 28.22 16.03
CA PRO A 355 13.42 29.39 15.43
C PRO A 355 12.96 30.65 16.17
N GLU A 356 13.87 31.58 16.48
CA GLU A 356 13.50 32.89 17.06
C GLU A 356 12.50 33.66 16.16
N THR A 357 12.34 33.22 14.91
CA THR A 357 11.39 33.73 13.92
C THR A 357 9.98 33.15 14.03
N LEU A 358 9.73 32.13 14.88
CA LEU A 358 8.35 31.73 15.19
C LEU A 358 7.72 32.88 15.96
N ILE A 359 6.87 33.62 15.26
CA ILE A 359 6.17 34.78 15.78
C ILE A 359 5.46 34.30 17.06
N PRO A 360 5.77 34.87 18.24
CA PRO A 360 5.05 34.52 19.46
C PRO A 360 3.56 34.73 19.19
N PHE A 361 2.74 33.74 19.55
CA PHE A 361 1.30 33.79 19.33
C PHE A 361 0.76 35.10 19.93
N SER A 362 0.50 36.09 19.07
CA SER A 362 -0.12 37.33 19.51
C SER A 362 -1.62 37.09 19.52
N GLU A 363 -2.29 37.46 20.62
CA GLU A 363 -3.75 37.34 20.80
C GLU A 363 -4.60 38.00 19.68
N ARG A 364 -3.97 38.69 18.72
CA ARG A 364 -4.62 39.34 17.58
C ARG A 364 -5.24 38.39 16.54
N PHE A 365 -5.02 37.09 16.62
CA PHE A 365 -5.70 36.12 15.74
C PHE A 365 -7.11 35.74 16.21
N ASN A 366 -7.63 36.35 17.29
CA ASN A 366 -9.04 36.25 17.65
C ASN A 366 -9.87 37.29 16.87
N ARG A 367 -10.31 36.92 15.66
CA ARG A 367 -11.56 37.41 15.06
C ARG A 367 -12.27 36.31 14.32
#